data_AF-A0A972UJJ1-F1
#
_entry.id   AF-A0A972UJJ1-F1
#
_cell.length_a   1.000
_cell.length_b   1.000
_cell.length_c   1.000
_cell.angle_alpha   90.00
_cell.angle_beta   90.00
_cell.angle_gamma   90.00
#
_symmetry.space_group_name_H-M   'P 1'
#
loop_
_entity.id
_entity.type
_entity.pdbx_description
1 polymer ?
#
loop_
_entity_poly.entity_id
_entity_poly.type
_entity_poly.pdbx_seq_one_letter_code
_entity_poly.pdbx_strand_id
1 'polypeptide(L)' 'MIELAPELIGLLGFGLMMVLIVIGVPIAFAMLGVAAVGLFLVGGPNHAATQLSLTFVEQGSNFILIAIPLYMLMGQ' A
#
# COMPACT_ATOMS: atom_id res chain seq x y z
N MET A 1 6.79 7.17 26.22
CA MET A 1 6.61 7.29 24.77
C MET A 1 7.78 6.53 24.18
N ILE A 2 7.58 5.34 23.60
CA ILE A 2 8.72 4.54 23.11
C ILE A 2 9.30 5.33 21.94
N GLU A 3 10.51 5.84 22.11
CA GLU A 3 11.27 6.57 21.09
C GLU A 3 11.81 5.55 20.08
N LEU A 4 10.90 4.89 19.37
CA LEU A 4 11.25 4.02 18.26
C LEU A 4 11.67 4.90 17.10
N ALA A 5 12.97 4.89 16.82
CA ALA A 5 13.57 5.40 15.60
C ALA A 5 12.67 5.06 14.37
N PRO A 6 12.20 6.04 13.59
CA PRO A 6 11.36 5.81 12.42
C PRO A 6 11.95 4.80 11.44
N GLU A 7 13.28 4.72 11.39
CA GLU A 7 14.05 3.77 10.59
C GLU A 7 13.78 2.32 11.03
N LEU A 8 13.66 2.06 12.34
CA LEU A 8 13.38 0.74 12.88
C LEU A 8 11.94 0.30 12.59
N ILE A 9 10.99 1.25 12.64
CA ILE A 9 9.59 0.99 12.25
C ILE A 9 9.52 0.60 10.78
N GLY A 10 10.24 1.31 9.91
CA GLY A 10 10.34 0.98 8.49
C GLY A 10 10.94 -0.40 8.23
N LEU A 11 12.04 -0.74 8.92
CA LEU A 11 12.70 -2.04 8.78
C LEU A 11 11.79 -3.20 9.22
N LEU A 12 11.11 -3.05 10.37
CA LEU A 12 10.17 -4.04 10.87
C LEU A 12 8.96 -4.18 9.95
N GLY A 13 8.42 -3.07 9.43
CA GLY A 13 7.33 -3.08 8.45
C GLY A 13 7.71 -3.83 7.17
N PHE A 14 8.90 -3.56 6.62
CA PHE A 14 9.40 -4.28 5.46
C PHE A 14 9.57 -5.78 5.74
N GLY A 15 10.16 -6.15 6.88
CA GLY A 15 10.30 -7.54 7.29
C GLY A 15 8.95 -8.26 7.40
N LEU A 16 7.95 -7.61 8.04
CA LEU A 16 6.59 -8.12 8.15
C LEU A 16 5.96 -8.33 6.77
N MET A 17 6.10 -7.37 5.85
CA MET A 17 5.59 -7.48 4.49
C MET A 17 6.18 -8.69 3.77
N MET A 18 7.49 -8.91 3.88
CA MET A 18 8.16 -10.06 3.28
C MET A 18 7.62 -11.39 3.81
N VAL A 19 7.41 -11.48 5.13
CA VAL A 19 6.82 -12.67 5.75
C VAL A 19 5.40 -12.92 5.23
N LEU A 20 4.57 -11.87 5.13
CA LEU A 20 3.20 -11.97 4.60
C LEU A 20 3.18 -12.50 3.15
N ILE A 21 4.10 -12.03 2.33
CA ILE A 21 4.23 -12.49 0.93
C ILE A 21 4.66 -13.96 0.89
N VAL A 22 5.63 -14.37 1.72
CA VAL A 22 6.14 -15.76 1.77
C VAL A 22 5.05 -16.75 2.19
N ILE A 23 4.17 -16.37 3.11
CA ILE A 23 3.03 -17.22 3.52
C ILE A 23 1.86 -17.21 2.51
N GLY A 24 2.00 -16.51 1.38
CA GLY A 24 1.04 -16.53 0.28
C GLY A 24 -0.04 -15.45 0.33
N VAL A 25 0.09 -14.42 1.17
CA VAL A 25 -0.83 -13.27 1.13
C VAL A 25 -0.57 -12.50 -0.18
N PRO A 26 -1.63 -12.14 -0.94
CA PRO A 26 -1.45 -11.33 -2.14
C PRO A 26 -0.73 -10.02 -1.82
N ILE A 27 0.27 -9.69 -2.63
CA ILE A 27 1.21 -8.58 -2.39
C ILE A 27 0.46 -7.26 -2.15
N ALA A 28 -0.66 -7.03 -2.86
CA ALA A 28 -1.49 -5.83 -2.68
C ALA A 28 -2.02 -5.68 -1.25
N PHE A 29 -2.47 -6.76 -0.60
CA PHE A 29 -2.97 -6.71 0.78
C PHE A 29 -1.83 -6.56 1.79
N ALA A 30 -0.70 -7.24 1.54
CA ALA A 30 0.49 -7.09 2.38
C ALA A 30 1.01 -5.64 2.38
N MET A 31 1.12 -5.05 1.18
CA MET A 31 1.49 -3.64 0.98
C MET A 31 0.50 -2.70 1.65
N LEU A 32 -0.81 -2.88 1.42
CA LEU A 32 -1.84 -2.00 1.98
C LEU A 32 -1.82 -2.02 3.51
N GLY A 33 -1.75 -3.20 4.12
CA GLY A 33 -1.73 -3.34 5.58
C GLY A 33 -0.49 -2.69 6.20
N VAL A 34 0.69 -3.01 5.70
CA VAL A 34 1.96 -2.49 6.23
C VAL A 34 2.07 -0.98 5.99
N ALA A 35 1.68 -0.48 4.82
CA ALA A 35 1.71 0.95 4.52
C ALA A 35 0.71 1.74 5.38
N ALA A 36 -0.52 1.23 5.56
CA ALA A 36 -1.52 1.89 6.40
C ALA A 36 -1.06 2.00 7.86
N VAL A 37 -0.51 0.91 8.42
CA VAL A 37 0.03 0.88 9.77
C VAL A 37 1.27 1.78 9.90
N GLY A 38 2.18 1.75 8.92
CA GLY A 38 3.36 2.60 8.92
C GLY A 38 3.03 4.10 8.87
N LEU A 39 2.10 4.50 7.98
CA LEU A 39 1.61 5.87 7.88
C LEU A 39 0.94 6.32 9.18
N PHE A 40 0.16 5.43 9.82
CA PHE A 40 -0.51 5.73 11.08
C PHE A 40 0.49 5.92 12.23
N LEU A 41 1.49 5.06 12.34
CA LEU A 41 2.48 5.11 13.42
C LEU A 41 3.46 6.29 13.30
N VAL A 42 3.84 6.67 12.08
CA VAL A 42 4.84 7.73 11.84
C VAL A 42 4.20 9.10 11.65
N GLY A 43 3.15 9.19 10.82
CA GLY A 43 2.49 10.45 10.45
C GLY A 43 1.23 10.77 11.25
N GLY A 44 0.70 9.80 12.00
CA GLY A 44 -0.55 9.92 12.75
C GLY A 44 -1.81 9.66 11.92
N PRO A 45 -2.99 9.66 12.57
CA PRO A 45 -4.26 9.22 11.98
C PRO A 45 -4.74 10.06 10.81
N ASN A 46 -4.64 11.40 10.91
CA ASN A 46 -5.11 12.30 9.85
C ASN A 46 -4.24 12.18 8.58
N HIS A 47 -2.92 12.02 8.76
CA HIS A 47 -2.01 11.83 7.64
C HIS A 47 -2.27 10.50 6.94
N ALA A 48 -2.41 9.41 7.70
CA ALA A 48 -2.71 8.09 7.16
C ALA A 48 -4.03 8.07 6.38
N ALA A 49 -5.11 8.62 6.95
CA ALA A 49 -6.42 8.67 6.30
C ALA A 49 -6.39 9.48 4.99
N THR A 50 -5.68 10.61 4.98
CA THR A 50 -5.55 11.46 3.80
C THR A 50 -4.78 10.72 2.69
N GLN A 51 -3.61 10.17 3.01
CA GLN A 51 -2.78 9.45 2.04
C GLN A 51 -3.50 8.23 1.46
N LEU A 52 -4.17 7.44 2.30
CA LEU A 52 -4.95 6.28 1.83
C LEU A 52 -6.07 6.70 0.87
N SER A 53 -6.76 7.81 1.17
CA SER A 53 -7.83 8.33 0.31
C SER A 53 -7.31 8.82 -1.03
N LEU A 54 -6.19 9.56 -1.04
CA LEU A 54 -5.56 10.06 -2.25
C LEU A 54 -5.08 8.90 -3.14
N THR A 55 -4.33 7.95 -2.57
CA THR A 55 -3.83 6.78 -3.32
C THR A 55 -4.96 5.93 -3.90
N PHE A 56 -6.08 5.79 -3.19
CA PHE A 56 -7.23 5.05 -3.70
C PHE A 56 -7.83 5.71 -4.94
N VAL A 57 -7.99 7.03 -4.93
CA VAL A 57 -8.50 7.80 -6.08
C VAL A 57 -7.51 7.76 -7.23
N GLU A 58 -6.21 7.93 -6.97
CA GLU A 58 -5.14 7.88 -7.98
C GLU A 58 -5.09 6.52 -8.69
N GLN A 59 -5.14 5.42 -7.95
CA GLN A 59 -5.15 4.10 -8.59
C GLN A 59 -6.51 3.75 -9.22
N GLY A 60 -7.62 4.17 -8.63
CA GLY A 60 -8.95 3.94 -9.19
C GLY A 60 -9.18 4.70 -10.50
N SER A 61 -8.55 5.87 -10.65
CA SER A 61 -8.56 6.67 -11.88
C SER A 61 -7.45 6.31 -12.86
N ASN A 62 -6.66 5.27 -12.57
CA ASN A 62 -5.53 4.88 -13.41
C ASN A 62 -6.02 4.39 -14.78
N PHE A 63 -5.67 5.15 -15.83
CA PHE A 63 -6.06 4.88 -17.20
C PHE A 63 -5.69 3.48 -17.67
N ILE A 64 -4.58 2.90 -17.18
CA ILE A 64 -4.11 1.56 -17.58
C ILE A 64 -5.14 0.48 -17.23
N LEU A 65 -5.83 0.62 -16.09
CA LEU A 65 -6.86 -0.33 -15.66
C LEU A 65 -8.08 -0.34 -16.59
N ILE A 66 -8.31 0.74 -17.34
CA ILE A 66 -9.38 0.86 -18.34
C ILE A 66 -8.84 0.48 -19.73
N ALA A 67 -7.64 0.96 -20.07
CA ALA A 67 -7.04 0.79 -21.37
C ALA A 67 -6.74 -0.69 -21.69
N ILE A 68 -6.13 -1.43 -20.77
CA ILE A 68 -5.74 -2.84 -21.03
C ILE A 68 -6.96 -3.71 -21.40
N PRO A 69 -8.06 -3.71 -20.63
CA PRO A 69 -9.26 -4.43 -21.01
C PRO A 69 -9.85 -3.98 -22.35
N LEU A 70 -9.94 -2.66 -22.59
CA LEU A 70 -10.49 -2.15 -23.84
C LEU A 70 -9.64 -2.56 -25.05
N TYR A 71 -8.30 -2.54 -24.94
CA TYR A 71 -7.41 -3.05 -25.98
C TYR A 71 -7.64 -4.54 -26.26
N MET A 72 -7.76 -5.38 -25.21
CA MET A 72 -8.06 -6.80 -25.39
C MET A 72 -9.44 -7.04 -26.00
N LEU A 73 -10.44 -6.23 -25.66
CA LEU A 73 -11.82 -6.33 -26.19
C LEU A 73 -11.95 -5.78 -27.62
N MET A 74 -11.08 -4.87 -28.04
CA MET A 74 -11.04 -4.36 -29.42
C MET A 74 -10.37 -5.32 -30.40
N GLY A 75 -9.93 -6.50 -29.96
CA GLY A 75 -9.72 -7.68 -30.82
C GLY A 75 -8.68 -7.54 -31.93
N GLN A 76 -7.69 -6.64 -31.76
CA GLN A 76 -6.53 -6.55 -32.65
C GLN A 76 -5.40 -7.42 -32.09
#